data_AF-U1LD47-F1
#
_entry.id   AF-U1LD47-F1
#
_cell.length_a   1.000
_cell.length_b   1.000
_cell.length_c   1.000
_cell.angle_alpha   90.00
_cell.angle_beta   90.00
_cell.angle_gamma   90.00
#
_symmetry.space_group_name_H-M   'P 1'
#
loop_
_entity.id
_entity.type
_entity.pdbx_description
1 polymer ?
#
loop_
_entity_poly.entity_id
_entity_poly.type
_entity_poly.pdbx_seq_one_letter_code
_entity_poly.pdbx_strand_id
1 'polypeptide(L)'
;MGAKTVGIAVSDDLRPALDEVVEHFGNGNRSEFLRLAVREFQGRLRLERLHAIRDRAREERGGRRYSADEVLDMIRESAAT
;
A
#
# COMPACT_ATOMS: atom_id res chain seq x y z
N MET A 1 20.57 -14.03 2.65
CA MET A 1 20.48 -12.68 3.24
C MET A 1 20.28 -12.83 4.74
N GLY A 2 21.10 -12.18 5.58
CA GLY A 2 20.97 -12.25 7.04
C GLY A 2 19.99 -11.21 7.58
N ALA A 3 19.24 -11.55 8.62
CA ALA A 3 18.45 -10.58 9.38
C ALA A 3 19.39 -9.73 10.24
N LYS A 4 19.15 -8.42 10.31
CA LYS A 4 19.83 -7.51 11.23
C LYS A 4 18.84 -7.12 12.33
N THR A 5 19.29 -7.17 13.58
CA THR A 5 18.50 -6.71 14.71
C THR A 5 18.39 -5.18 14.68
N VAL A 6 17.18 -4.67 14.87
CA VAL A 6 16.90 -3.24 15.01
C VAL A 6 16.27 -3.00 16.37
N GLY A 7 16.80 -2.03 17.13
CA GLY A 7 16.20 -1.58 18.38
C GLY A 7 15.10 -0.57 18.07
N ILE A 8 13.89 -0.80 18.59
CA ILE A 8 12.74 0.09 18.42
C ILE A 8 12.37 0.63 19.80
N ALA A 9 12.40 1.94 19.96
CA ALA A 9 11.91 2.60 21.16
C ALA A 9 10.38 2.65 21.12
N VAL A 10 9.74 2.27 22.22
CA VAL A 10 8.30 2.35 22.44
C VAL A 10 8.05 3.01 23.78
N SER A 11 6.94 3.77 23.90
CA SER A 11 6.51 4.30 25.19
C SER A 11 6.17 3.14 26.13
N ASP A 12 6.43 3.29 27.43
CA ASP A 12 6.12 2.28 28.44
C ASP A 12 4.62 1.94 28.45
N ASP A 13 3.76 2.94 28.24
CA ASP A 13 2.29 2.76 28.17
C ASP A 13 1.85 1.88 26.99
N LEU A 14 2.67 1.81 25.93
CA LEU A 14 2.37 0.98 24.76
C LEU A 14 2.78 -0.48 24.97
N ARG A 15 3.61 -0.77 25.99
CA ARG A 15 4.20 -2.09 26.20
C ARG A 15 3.16 -3.19 26.44
N PRO A 16 2.10 -3.01 27.25
CA PRO A 16 1.06 -4.03 27.42
C PRO A 16 0.33 -4.33 26.11
N ALA A 17 -0.05 -3.29 25.36
CA ALA A 17 -0.71 -3.45 24.07
C ALA A 17 0.20 -4.12 23.02
N LEU A 18 1.50 -3.78 23.03
CA LEU A 18 2.49 -4.43 22.17
C LEU A 18 2.63 -5.92 22.49
N ASP A 19 2.70 -6.27 23.77
CA ASP A 19 2.83 -7.67 24.18
C ASP A 19 1.59 -8.49 23.78
N GLU A 20 0.38 -7.93 23.91
CA GLU A 20 -0.87 -8.56 23.46
C GLU A 20 -0.88 -8.85 21.95
N VAL A 21 -0.55 -7.85 21.12
CA VAL A 21 -0.56 -8.04 19.67
C VAL A 21 0.59 -8.93 19.19
N VAL A 22 1.73 -8.93 19.88
CA VAL A 22 2.85 -9.83 19.58
C VAL A 22 2.49 -11.26 19.91
N GLU A 23 1.80 -11.50 21.02
CA GLU A 23 1.31 -12.83 21.37
C GLU A 23 0.32 -13.33 20.32
N HIS A 24 -0.68 -12.52 20.00
CA HIS A 24 -1.75 -12.91 19.09
C HIS A 24 -1.32 -13.04 17.62
N PHE A 25 -0.62 -12.04 17.08
CA PHE A 25 -0.27 -12.01 15.65
C PHE A 25 1.15 -12.49 15.36
N GLY A 26 2.06 -12.39 16.32
CA GLY A 26 3.47 -12.77 16.19
C GLY A 26 3.83 -14.11 16.81
N ASN A 27 2.87 -14.84 17.41
CA ASN A 27 3.11 -16.05 18.20
C ASN A 27 4.19 -15.85 19.28
N GLY A 28 4.11 -14.71 19.99
CA GLY A 28 5.09 -14.31 21.01
C GLY A 28 6.40 -13.75 20.46
N ASN A 29 6.62 -13.76 19.14
CA ASN A 29 7.85 -13.27 18.51
C ASN A 29 7.69 -11.85 17.94
N ARG A 30 8.34 -10.89 18.60
CA ARG A 30 8.34 -9.46 18.18
C ARG A 30 8.87 -9.24 16.76
N SER A 31 9.85 -10.04 16.32
CA SER A 31 10.40 -9.92 14.96
C SER A 31 9.43 -10.46 13.90
N GLU A 32 8.69 -11.52 14.19
CA GLU A 32 7.63 -12.01 13.29
C GLU A 32 6.48 -11.02 13.22
N PHE A 33 6.01 -10.52 14.37
CA PHE A 33 5.00 -9.47 14.44
C PHE A 33 5.41 -8.26 13.59
N LEU A 34 6.64 -7.76 13.75
CA LEU A 34 7.15 -6.64 12.97
C LEU A 34 7.19 -6.94 11.46
N ARG A 35 7.60 -8.14 11.04
CA ARG A 35 7.59 -8.54 9.62
C ARG A 35 6.18 -8.58 9.04
N LEU A 36 5.19 -9.00 9.81
CA LEU A 36 3.79 -9.01 9.40
C LEU A 36 3.24 -7.58 9.29
N ALA A 37 3.46 -6.78 10.33
CA ALA A 37 3.04 -5.37 10.36
C ALA A 37 3.63 -4.59 9.18
N VAL A 38 4.93 -4.72 8.92
CA VAL A 38 5.58 -4.03 7.78
C VAL A 38 4.94 -4.42 6.44
N ARG A 39 4.63 -5.71 6.23
CA ARG A 39 3.99 -6.17 4.99
C ARG A 39 2.58 -5.58 4.82
N GLU A 40 1.80 -5.57 5.90
CA GLU A 40 0.47 -4.97 5.92
C GLU A 40 0.52 -3.47 5.58
N PHE A 41 1.37 -2.70 6.26
CA PHE A 41 1.51 -1.27 6.00
C PHE A 41 2.08 -0.98 4.61
N GLN A 42 2.97 -1.82 4.07
CA GLN A 42 3.40 -1.71 2.67
C GLN A 42 2.25 -1.93 1.68
N GLY A 43 1.32 -2.84 1.97
CA GLY A 43 0.10 -3.02 1.19
C GLY A 43 -0.74 -1.75 1.15
N ARG A 44 -0.95 -1.12 2.31
CA ARG A 44 -1.71 0.14 2.43
C ARG A 44 -1.05 1.28 1.66
N LEU A 45 0.28 1.45 1.80
CA LEU A 45 1.03 2.46 1.03
C LEU A 45 0.97 2.23 -0.50
N ARG A 46 0.84 0.99 -0.95
CA ARG A 46 0.62 0.70 -2.38
C ARG A 46 -0.80 1.09 -2.81
N LEU A 47 -1.79 0.76 -1.99
CA LEU A 47 -3.19 1.11 -2.26
C LEU A 47 -3.39 2.62 -2.33
N GLU A 48 -2.83 3.38 -1.39
CA GLU A 48 -2.86 4.85 -1.38
C GLU A 48 -2.27 5.43 -2.66
N ARG A 49 -1.13 4.90 -3.12
CA ARG A 49 -0.51 5.32 -4.38
C ARG A 49 -1.39 5.03 -5.59
N LEU A 50 -2.02 3.86 -5.64
CA LEU A 50 -2.94 3.52 -6.74
C LEU A 50 -4.17 4.41 -6.76
N HIS A 51 -4.72 4.76 -5.59
CA HIS A 51 -5.80 5.73 -5.49
C HIS A 51 -5.37 7.12 -5.97
N ALA A 52 -4.20 7.61 -5.56
CA ALA A 52 -3.68 8.89 -6.03
C ALA A 52 -3.50 8.93 -7.56
N ILE A 53 -2.98 7.84 -8.17
CA ILE A 53 -2.86 7.72 -9.63
C ILE A 53 -4.24 7.75 -10.30
N ARG A 54 -5.20 6.98 -9.78
CA ARG A 54 -6.56 6.94 -10.30
C ARG A 54 -7.24 8.31 -10.23
N ASP A 55 -7.09 9.01 -9.11
CA ASP A 55 -7.77 10.27 -8.87
C ASP A 55 -7.17 11.37 -9.76
N ARG A 56 -5.84 11.42 -9.91
CA ARG A 56 -5.18 12.27 -10.90
C ARG A 56 -5.67 11.99 -12.33
N ALA A 57 -5.72 10.72 -12.74
CA ALA A 57 -6.21 10.37 -14.08
C ALA A 57 -7.69 10.74 -14.29
N ARG A 58 -8.49 10.75 -13.23
CA ARG A 58 -9.90 11.18 -13.28
C ARG A 58 -10.01 12.71 -13.43
N GLU A 59 -9.16 13.47 -12.73
CA GLU A 59 -9.07 14.92 -12.84
C GLU A 59 -8.63 15.34 -14.25
N GLU A 60 -7.58 14.72 -14.80
CA GLU A 60 -7.08 14.97 -16.16
C GLU A 60 -8.15 14.70 -17.23
N ARG A 61 -9.08 13.77 -16.99
CA ARG A 61 -10.20 13.45 -17.89
C ARG A 61 -11.44 14.31 -17.65
N GLY A 62 -11.40 15.28 -16.73
CA GLY A 62 -12.57 16.07 -16.34
C GLY A 62 -13.73 15.21 -15.80
N GLY A 63 -13.42 14.05 -15.21
CA GLY A 63 -14.41 13.09 -14.74
C GLY A 63 -15.03 12.20 -15.83
N ARG A 64 -14.66 12.36 -17.11
CA ARG A 64 -15.15 11.53 -18.20
C ARG A 64 -14.61 10.10 -18.10
N ARG A 65 -15.49 9.12 -18.27
CA ARG A 65 -15.14 7.73 -18.50
C ARG A 65 -15.27 7.44 -19.98
N TYR A 66 -14.27 6.77 -20.53
CA TYR A 66 -14.27 6.32 -21.92
C TYR A 66 -14.55 4.82 -21.95
N SER A 67 -15.36 4.37 -22.90
CA SER A 67 -15.50 2.96 -23.21
C SER A 67 -14.21 2.42 -23.87
N ALA A 68 -14.08 1.09 -23.93
CA ALA A 68 -12.96 0.48 -24.64
C ALA A 68 -12.96 0.88 -26.13
N ASP A 69 -14.12 0.91 -26.77
CA ASP A 69 -14.25 1.28 -28.19
C ASP A 69 -13.86 2.74 -28.43
N GLU A 70 -14.31 3.67 -27.58
CA GLU A 70 -13.90 5.09 -27.66
C GLU A 70 -12.37 5.24 -27.55
N VAL A 71 -11.73 4.47 -26.67
CA VAL A 71 -10.27 4.48 -26.53
C VAL A 71 -9.58 3.91 -27.76
N LEU A 72 -10.08 2.81 -28.33
CA LEU A 72 -9.52 2.20 -29.54
C LEU A 72 -9.62 3.13 -30.75
N ASP A 73 -10.72 3.86 -30.88
CA ASP A 73 -10.89 4.83 -31.96
C ASP A 73 -9.92 6.01 -31.81
N MET A 74 -9.76 6.57 -30.59
CA MET A 74 -8.77 7.62 -30.32
C MET A 74 -7.32 7.18 -30.63
N ILE A 75 -6.97 5.92 -30.34
CA ILE A 75 -5.66 5.36 -30.66
C ILE A 75 -5.45 5.29 -32.19
N ARG A 76 -6.46 4.84 -32.94
CA ARG A 76 -6.40 4.76 -34.41
C ARG A 76 -6.24 6.14 -35.05
N GLU A 77 -6.99 7.13 -34.58
CA GLU A 77 -6.89 8.51 -35.05
C GLU A 77 -5.51 9.13 -34.78
N SER A 78 -4.94 8.88 -33.60
CA SER A 78 -3.62 9.38 -33.22
C SER A 78 -2.47 8.73 -34.01
N ALA A 79 -2.65 7.49 -34.47
CA ALA A 79 -1.65 6.76 -35.27
C ALA A 79 -1.70 7.09 -36.77
N ALA A 80 -2.74 7.77 -37.24
CA ALA A 80 -2.91 8.20 -38.62
C ALA A 80 -2.33 9.60 -38.91
N THR A 81 -1.78 10.27 -37.89
CA THR A 81 -1.07 11.57 -37.98
C THR A 81 0.43 11.35 -37.87
#